data_AF-A0A0G3FCT7-F1
#
_entry.id   AF-A0A0G3FCT7-F1
#
_cell.length_a   1.000
_cell.length_b   1.000
_cell.length_c   1.000
_cell.angle_alpha   90.00
_cell.angle_beta   90.00
_cell.angle_gamma   90.00
#
_symmetry.space_group_name_H-M   'P 1'
#
loop_
_entity.id
_entity.type
_entity.pdbx_description
1 polymer ?
#
loop_
_entity_poly.entity_id
_entity_poly.type
_entity_poly.pdbx_seq_one_letter_code
_entity_poly.pdbx_strand_id
1 'polypeptide(L)'
;MFLLHEYDIFWAFLIISSVIPILTFVISGVLAPVSEGPEKLSSYESGIEPMGDAWLQFRIRYYMFALVFVVFDVETVVSMYWVYLYLSKLSFSCLSQLLVQFMHGEREHWNGLN
;
A
#
# COMPACT_ATOMS: atom_id res chain seq x y z
N MET A 1 -26.98 -8.99 -19.35
CA MET A 1 -26.41 -7.82 -20.03
C MET A 1 -25.12 -7.49 -19.27
N PHE A 2 -23.95 -7.75 -19.87
CA PHE A 2 -22.66 -7.71 -19.16
C PHE A 2 -22.29 -6.27 -18.78
N LEU A 3 -21.94 -6.08 -17.51
CA LEU A 3 -21.58 -4.81 -16.84
C LEU A 3 -20.19 -4.27 -17.25
N LEU A 4 -19.53 -4.88 -18.24
CA LEU A 4 -18.13 -4.59 -18.60
C LEU A 4 -17.96 -3.24 -19.31
N HIS A 5 -18.96 -2.79 -20.07
CA HIS A 5 -18.88 -1.56 -20.87
C HIS A 5 -18.71 -0.30 -19.99
N GLU A 6 -19.17 -0.32 -18.73
CA GLU A 6 -18.99 0.80 -17.80
C GLU A 6 -17.54 0.92 -17.30
N TYR A 7 -16.72 -0.14 -17.43
CA TYR A 7 -15.32 -0.16 -16.98
C TYR A 7 -14.32 0.06 -18.11
N ASP A 8 -14.76 0.27 -19.35
CA ASP A 8 -13.86 0.46 -20.50
C ASP A 8 -12.90 1.64 -20.28
N ILE A 9 -13.39 2.73 -19.69
CA ILE A 9 -12.60 3.92 -19.36
C ILE A 9 -11.55 3.60 -18.29
N PHE A 10 -11.90 2.79 -17.29
CA PHE A 10 -10.96 2.38 -16.23
C PHE A 10 -9.82 1.55 -16.81
N TRP A 11 -10.12 0.57 -17.66
CA TRP A 11 -9.10 -0.24 -18.32
C TRP A 11 -8.22 0.58 -19.25
N ALA A 12 -8.80 1.49 -20.04
CA ALA A 12 -8.04 2.41 -20.88
C ALA A 12 -7.08 3.28 -20.05
N PHE A 13 -7.54 3.83 -18.93
CA PHE A 13 -6.72 4.62 -18.02
C PHE A 13 -5.58 3.80 -17.39
N LEU A 14 -5.85 2.57 -16.95
CA LEU A 14 -4.85 1.67 -16.36
C LEU A 14 -3.73 1.36 -17.38
N ILE A 15 -4.12 1.03 -18.62
CA ILE A 15 -3.15 0.76 -19.69
C ILE A 15 -2.29 2.01 -19.97
N ILE A 16 -2.92 3.17 -20.17
CA ILE A 16 -2.18 4.41 -20.49
C ILE A 16 -1.22 4.77 -19.35
N SER A 17 -1.69 4.74 -18.10
CA SER A 17 -0.89 5.09 -16.92
C SER A 17 0.27 4.12 -16.66
N SER A 18 0.10 2.83 -16.99
CA SER A 18 1.18 1.83 -16.89
C SER A 18 2.18 1.93 -18.05
N VAL A 19 1.73 2.27 -19.26
CA VAL A 19 2.60 2.38 -20.44
C VAL A 19 3.58 3.55 -20.32
N ILE A 20 3.16 4.69 -19.74
CA ILE A 20 4.01 5.88 -19.61
C ILE A 20 5.33 5.60 -18.86
N PRO A 21 5.34 5.04 -17.63
CA PRO A 21 6.60 4.75 -16.92
C PRO A 21 7.42 3.68 -17.66
N ILE A 22 6.79 2.65 -18.23
CA ILE A 22 7.50 1.63 -19.01
C ILE A 22 8.23 2.26 -20.20
N LEU A 23 7.53 3.09 -20.96
CA LEU A 23 8.10 3.81 -22.11
C LEU A 23 9.24 4.74 -21.65
N THR A 24 9.06 5.43 -20.52
CA THR A 24 10.10 6.30 -19.96
C THR A 24 11.34 5.52 -19.56
N PHE A 25 11.20 4.35 -18.92
CA PHE A 25 12.32 3.47 -18.61
C PHE A 25 13.00 2.91 -19.86
N VAL A 26 12.24 2.51 -20.89
CA VAL A 26 12.79 2.00 -22.16
C VAL A 26 13.57 3.10 -22.90
N ILE A 27 12.98 4.30 -23.03
CA ILE A 27 13.65 5.45 -23.64
C ILE A 27 14.92 5.79 -22.85
N SER A 28 14.84 5.86 -21.53
CA SER A 28 16.02 6.12 -20.69
C SER A 28 17.08 5.04 -20.85
N GLY A 29 16.71 3.76 -20.94
CA GLY A 29 17.66 2.66 -21.11
C GLY A 29 18.32 2.63 -22.49
N VAL A 30 17.64 3.09 -23.55
CA VAL A 30 18.18 3.14 -24.91
C VAL A 30 19.03 4.38 -25.17
N LEU A 31 18.62 5.54 -24.66
CA LEU A 31 19.34 6.80 -24.90
C LEU A 31 20.47 7.07 -23.90
N ALA A 32 20.41 6.52 -22.68
CA ALA A 32 21.44 6.80 -21.70
C ALA A 32 22.78 6.13 -22.10
N PRO A 33 23.91 6.85 -21.96
CA PRO A 33 25.22 6.23 -22.15
C PRO A 33 25.43 5.16 -21.08
N VAL A 34 25.54 3.90 -21.52
CA VAL A 34 25.85 2.78 -20.65
C VAL A 34 27.34 2.81 -20.34
N SER A 35 27.68 2.92 -19.06
CA SER A 35 29.05 2.77 -18.55
C SER A 35 29.04 1.57 -17.63
N GLU A 36 29.83 0.54 -17.99
CA GLU A 36 29.93 -0.75 -17.29
C GLU A 36 31.17 -0.80 -16.39
N GLY A 37 31.57 0.33 -15.81
CA GLY A 37 32.70 0.37 -14.88
C GLY A 37 32.40 -0.43 -13.60
N PRO A 38 33.36 -1.22 -13.07
CA PRO A 38 33.16 -2.05 -11.88
C PRO A 38 32.75 -1.23 -10.64
N GLU A 39 33.22 0.02 -10.54
CA GLU A 39 32.84 0.97 -9.48
C GLU A 39 31.34 1.30 -9.49
N LYS A 40 30.74 1.48 -10.67
CA LYS A 40 29.31 1.82 -10.82
C LYS A 40 28.39 0.64 -10.46
N LEU A 41 28.88 -0.58 -10.59
CA LEU A 41 28.15 -1.82 -10.26
C LEU A 41 28.38 -2.26 -8.81
N SER A 42 29.33 -1.63 -8.10
CA SER A 42 29.56 -1.87 -6.68
C SER A 42 28.57 -1.11 -5.80
N SER A 43 28.23 -1.68 -4.64
CA SER A 43 27.42 -0.98 -3.63
C SER A 43 28.11 0.28 -3.15
N TYR A 44 27.35 1.37 -3.04
CA TYR A 44 27.90 2.64 -2.55
C TYR A 44 28.23 2.57 -1.06
N GLU A 45 29.51 2.61 -0.72
CA GLU A 45 30.05 2.61 0.65
C GLU A 45 31.00 3.80 0.89
N SER A 46 30.65 4.97 0.33
CA SER A 46 31.45 6.21 0.45
C SER A 46 32.93 6.07 0.04
N GLY A 47 33.23 5.20 -0.92
CA GLY A 47 34.58 4.96 -1.44
C GLY A 47 35.39 3.87 -0.73
N ILE A 48 34.78 3.14 0.21
CA ILE A 48 35.39 1.98 0.88
C ILE A 48 34.82 0.69 0.27
N GLU A 49 35.63 -0.37 0.22
CA GLU A 49 35.14 -1.68 -0.20
C GLU A 49 34.14 -2.23 0.84
N PRO A 50 32.96 -2.73 0.42
CA PRO A 50 31.99 -3.29 1.34
C PRO A 50 32.60 -4.47 2.11
N MET A 51 32.66 -4.34 3.43
CA MET A 51 33.25 -5.33 4.32
C MET A 51 32.17 -6.01 5.15
N GLY A 52 32.09 -7.33 5.03
CA GLY A 52 31.15 -8.17 5.79
C GLY A 52 29.84 -8.44 5.06
N ASP A 53 29.01 -9.28 5.68
CA ASP A 53 27.68 -9.60 5.18
C ASP A 53 26.66 -8.55 5.64
N ALA A 54 25.73 -8.18 4.76
CA ALA A 54 24.61 -7.28 5.05
C ALA A 54 23.52 -7.94 5.92
N TRP A 55 23.89 -8.53 7.07
CA TRP A 55 22.93 -9.06 8.04
C TRP A 55 22.25 -7.92 8.79
N LEU A 56 21.12 -7.47 8.26
CA LEU A 56 20.26 -6.54 8.97
C LEU A 56 19.47 -7.30 10.05
N GLN A 57 19.66 -6.92 11.32
CA GLN A 57 18.78 -7.37 12.39
C GLN A 57 17.39 -6.76 12.21
N PHE A 58 16.50 -7.49 11.54
CA PHE A 58 15.10 -7.10 11.40
C PHE A 58 14.46 -7.02 12.78
N ARG A 59 14.08 -5.80 13.18
CA ARG A 59 13.40 -5.58 14.44
C ARG A 59 11.93 -5.99 14.30
N ILE A 60 11.42 -6.74 15.27
CA ILE A 60 10.03 -7.23 15.32
C ILE A 60 8.98 -6.12 15.18
N ARG A 61 9.33 -4.87 15.51
CA ARG A 61 8.46 -3.70 15.37
C ARG A 61 7.83 -3.56 13.98
N TYR A 62 8.56 -3.83 12.90
CA TYR A 62 8.03 -3.71 11.54
C TYR A 62 6.92 -4.73 11.26
N TYR A 63 7.07 -5.93 11.79
CA TYR A 63 6.07 -6.99 11.70
C TYR A 63 4.82 -6.64 12.51
N MET A 64 4.98 -6.10 13.73
CA MET A 64 3.83 -5.66 14.54
C MET A 64 3.03 -4.54 13.84
N PHE A 65 3.70 -3.58 13.19
CA PHE A 65 3.01 -2.56 12.40
C PHE A 65 2.24 -3.16 11.21
N ALA A 66 2.84 -4.12 10.49
CA ALA A 66 2.17 -4.78 9.37
C ALA A 66 0.93 -5.57 9.83
N LEU A 67 1.03 -6.29 10.95
CA LEU A 67 -0.12 -7.02 11.51
C LEU A 67 -1.26 -6.09 11.91
N VAL A 68 -0.97 -5.03 12.66
CA VAL A 68 -2.00 -4.05 13.07
C VAL A 68 -2.64 -3.40 11.84
N PHE A 69 -1.86 -3.07 10.80
CA PHE A 69 -2.38 -2.52 9.55
C PHE A 69 -3.34 -3.48 8.85
N VAL A 70 -3.00 -4.78 8.74
CA VAL A 70 -3.86 -5.77 8.08
C VAL A 70 -5.16 -5.99 8.85
N VAL A 71 -5.11 -6.05 10.19
CA VAL A 71 -6.31 -6.17 11.02
C VAL A 71 -7.21 -4.96 10.81
N PHE A 72 -6.65 -3.75 10.89
CA PHE A 72 -7.40 -2.51 10.68
C PHE A 72 -8.00 -2.42 9.27
N ASP A 73 -7.27 -2.83 8.23
CA ASP A 73 -7.76 -2.83 6.85
C ASP A 73 -9.01 -3.71 6.70
N VAL A 74 -8.97 -4.94 7.24
CA VAL A 74 -10.13 -5.84 7.24
C VAL A 74 -11.32 -5.27 8.01
N GLU A 75 -11.09 -4.67 9.17
CA GLU A 75 -12.16 -4.06 9.97
C GLU A 75 -12.83 -2.89 9.24
N THR A 76 -12.08 -2.06 8.52
CA THR A 76 -12.66 -0.96 7.75
C THR A 76 -13.54 -1.44 6.61
N VAL A 77 -13.17 -2.53 5.91
CA VAL A 77 -14.00 -3.14 4.86
C VAL A 77 -15.32 -3.64 5.43
N VAL A 78 -15.30 -4.29 6.60
CA VAL A 78 -16.51 -4.74 7.29
C VAL A 78 -17.36 -3.54 7.69
N SER A 79 -16.75 -2.49 8.24
CA SER A 79 -17.44 -1.26 8.63
C SER A 79 -18.13 -0.57 7.44
N MET A 80 -17.45 -0.46 6.29
CA MET A 80 -18.01 0.07 5.04
C MET A 80 -19.17 -0.77 4.49
N TYR A 81 -19.11 -2.10 4.62
CA TYR A 81 -20.21 -2.97 4.23
C TYR A 81 -21.49 -2.67 5.03
N TRP A 82 -21.37 -2.46 6.35
CA TRP A 82 -22.51 -2.05 7.17
C TRP A 82 -23.06 -0.67 6.75
N VAL A 83 -22.19 0.30 6.47
CA VAL A 83 -22.61 1.61 5.94
C VAL A 83 -23.44 1.45 4.67
N TYR A 84 -22.98 0.59 3.76
CA TYR A 84 -23.69 0.31 2.51
C TYR A 84 -25.10 -0.25 2.76
N LEU A 85 -25.27 -1.19 3.69
CA LEU A 85 -26.58 -1.76 4.02
C LEU A 85 -27.57 -0.73 4.58
N TYR A 86 -27.08 0.29 5.31
CA TYR A 86 -27.90 1.34 5.92
C TYR A 86 -27.93 2.65 5.13
N LEU A 87 -27.53 2.64 3.86
CA LEU A 87 -27.42 3.82 2.98
C LEU A 87 -28.68 4.70 2.95
N SER A 88 -29.89 4.13 3.04
CA SER A 88 -31.14 4.90 3.05
C SER A 88 -31.41 5.67 4.35
N LYS A 89 -30.71 5.32 5.43
CA LYS A 89 -30.75 6.00 6.74
C LYS A 89 -29.48 6.81 7.01
N LEU A 90 -28.67 7.06 5.98
CA LEU A 90 -27.37 7.71 6.12
C LEU A 90 -27.52 9.19 6.48
N SER A 91 -27.72 9.43 7.77
CA SER A 91 -27.57 10.74 8.41
C SER A 91 -26.17 10.89 8.98
N PHE A 92 -25.69 12.12 9.16
CA PHE A 92 -24.40 12.40 9.81
C PHE A 92 -24.26 11.69 11.18
N SER A 93 -25.38 11.52 11.89
CA SER A 93 -25.45 10.77 13.16
C SER A 93 -25.18 9.27 13.03
N CYS A 94 -25.39 8.65 11.86
CA CYS A 94 -25.12 7.23 11.63
C CYS A 94 -23.61 6.99 11.43
N LEU A 95 -22.95 7.90 10.70
CA LEU A 95 -21.49 7.88 10.53
C LEU A 95 -20.75 8.09 11.85
N SER A 96 -21.21 9.00 12.70
CA SER A 96 -20.59 9.20 14.02
C SER A 96 -20.73 7.97 14.92
N GLN A 97 -21.87 7.27 14.88
CA GLN A 97 -22.08 6.03 15.65
C GLN A 97 -21.22 4.86 15.15
N LEU A 98 -21.03 4.74 13.83
CA LEU A 98 -20.14 3.75 13.25
C LEU A 98 -18.68 3.98 13.65
N LEU A 99 -18.23 5.25 13.65
CA LEU A 99 -16.90 5.62 14.13
C LEU A 99 -16.75 5.33 15.63
N VAL A 100 -17.77 5.60 16.45
CA VAL A 100 -17.74 5.27 17.87
C VAL A 100 -17.68 3.76 18.10
N GLN A 101 -18.44 2.97 17.32
CA GLN A 101 -18.40 1.50 17.40
C GLN A 101 -17.02 0.95 17.01
N PHE A 102 -16.43 1.50 15.96
CA PHE A 102 -15.07 1.18 15.52
C PHE A 102 -14.04 1.49 16.62
N MET A 103 -14.08 2.70 17.17
CA MET A 103 -13.18 3.12 18.26
C MET A 103 -13.39 2.32 19.55
N HIS A 104 -14.61 1.85 19.81
CA HIS A 104 -14.90 0.99 20.96
C HIS A 104 -14.32 -0.42 20.75
N GLY A 105 -14.41 -0.98 19.54
CA GLY A 105 -13.78 -2.28 19.21
C GLY A 105 -12.28 -2.26 19.45
N GLU A 106 -11.60 -1.21 18.97
CA GLU A 106 -10.18 -0.96 19.20
C GLU A 106 -9.87 -0.89 20.71
N ARG A 107 -10.62 -0.06 21.46
CA ARG A 107 -10.39 0.13 22.90
C ARG A 107 -10.43 -1.18 23.68
N GLU A 108 -11.40 -2.06 23.40
CA GLU A 108 -11.52 -3.34 24.10
C GLU A 108 -10.39 -4.30 23.72
N HIS A 109 -9.96 -4.30 22.45
CA HIS A 109 -8.81 -5.10 22.02
C HIS A 109 -7.51 -4.67 22.72
N TRP A 110 -7.22 -3.37 22.75
CA TRP A 110 -6.01 -2.84 23.39
C TRP A 110 -6.04 -2.97 24.92
N ASN A 111 -7.22 -2.90 25.55
CA ASN A 111 -7.36 -3.11 26.98
C ASN A 111 -7.19 -4.58 27.39
N GLY A 112 -7.53 -5.54 26.52
CA GLY A 112 -7.32 -6.97 26.78
C GLY A 112 -5.88 -7.46 26.63
N LEU A 113 -4.97 -6.58 26.21
CA LEU A 113 -3.53 -6.84 26.05
C LEU A 113 -2.70 -6.34 27.26
N ASN A 114 -3.34 -5.76 28.29
CA ASN A 114 -2.76 -5.37 29.58
C ASN A 114 -3.18 -6.36 30.68
#